data_AF-A0A925ZES7-F1
#
_entry.id   AF-A0A925ZES7-F1
#
_cell.length_a   1.000
_cell.length_b   1.000
_cell.length_c   1.000
_cell.angle_alpha   90.00
_cell.angle_beta   90.00
_cell.angle_gamma   90.00
#
_symmetry.space_group_name_H-M   'P 1'
#
loop_
_entity.id
_entity.type
_entity.pdbx_description
1 polymer ?
#
loop_
_entity_poly.entity_id
_entity_poly.type
_entity_poly.pdbx_seq_one_letter_code
_entity_poly.pdbx_strand_id
1 'polypeptide(L)'
;MDRIYLSWQSAYATAFQLQTSKDGSSWTQIYSTTSGTGGINDLNVTGGTGGTENITVTVAKTGRYVRMNGTARTTGYGYSLWGFEVYGIK
;
A
#
# COMPACT_ATOMS: atom_id res chain seq x y z
N MET A 1 12.02 -0.97 -5.85
CA MET A 1 10.82 -0.18 -5.57
C MET A 1 11.17 0.93 -4.60
N ASP A 2 10.76 2.16 -4.87
CA ASP A 2 10.90 3.34 -4.01
C ASP A 2 9.58 4.03 -3.67
N ARG A 3 8.50 3.80 -4.44
CA ARG A 3 7.21 4.45 -4.20
C ARG A 3 6.03 3.59 -4.64
N ILE A 4 4.94 3.62 -3.87
CA ILE A 4 3.64 3.06 -4.24
C ILE A 4 2.60 4.17 -4.16
N TYR A 5 1.79 4.33 -5.19
CA TYR A 5 0.71 5.29 -5.22
C TYR A 5 -0.63 4.57 -5.34
N LEU A 6 -1.53 4.84 -4.39
CA LEU A 6 -2.90 4.33 -4.38
C LEU A 6 -3.87 5.49 -4.55
N SER A 7 -4.80 5.35 -5.48
CA SER A 7 -5.92 6.27 -5.65
C SER A 7 -7.21 5.53 -5.34
N TRP A 8 -7.85 5.88 -4.24
CA TRP A 8 -9.10 5.29 -3.78
C TRP A 8 -10.32 6.11 -4.16
N GLN A 9 -11.45 5.43 -4.31
CA GLN A 9 -12.76 6.05 -4.27
C GLN A 9 -13.30 6.10 -2.83
N SER A 10 -14.59 6.40 -2.65
CA SER A 10 -15.30 6.44 -1.36
C SER A 10 -15.40 5.09 -0.66
N ALA A 11 -15.32 3.96 -1.38
CA ALA A 11 -15.30 2.61 -0.79
C ALA A 11 -13.86 2.13 -0.53
N TYR A 12 -13.10 2.89 0.25
CA TYR A 12 -11.69 2.63 0.54
C TYR A 12 -11.48 1.66 1.72
N ALA A 13 -10.23 1.20 1.88
CA ALA A 13 -9.82 0.43 3.05
C ALA A 13 -9.39 1.35 4.20
N THR A 14 -9.99 1.17 5.38
CA THR A 14 -9.51 1.79 6.62
C THR A 14 -8.35 0.98 7.20
N ALA A 15 -8.36 -0.35 7.04
CA ALA A 15 -7.23 -1.19 7.39
C ALA A 15 -6.75 -2.00 6.19
N PHE A 16 -5.44 -1.94 5.91
CA PHE A 16 -4.83 -2.70 4.84
C PHE A 16 -3.33 -2.88 5.05
N GLN A 17 -2.77 -3.81 4.29
CA GLN A 17 -1.34 -4.06 4.21
C GLN A 17 -0.88 -3.93 2.77
N LEU A 18 0.34 -3.43 2.56
CA LEU A 18 1.06 -3.60 1.30
C LEU A 18 2.14 -4.65 1.50
N GLN A 19 2.27 -5.53 0.51
CA GLN A 19 3.13 -6.69 0.63
C GLN A 19 3.84 -6.98 -0.69
N THR A 20 5.06 -7.49 -0.57
CA THR A 20 5.86 -7.94 -1.71
C THR A 20 6.14 -9.42 -1.64
N SER A 21 6.30 -10.05 -2.80
CA SER A 21 6.69 -11.45 -2.90
C SER A 21 7.66 -11.67 -4.05
N LYS A 22 8.55 -12.65 -3.89
CA LYS A 22 9.45 -13.13 -4.96
C LYS A 22 8.77 -14.22 -5.81
N ASP A 23 7.84 -14.97 -5.23
CA ASP A 23 7.27 -16.21 -5.78
C ASP A 23 5.75 -16.16 -5.97
N GLY A 24 5.06 -15.14 -5.44
CA GLY A 24 3.61 -14.99 -5.49
C GLY A 24 2.86 -15.72 -4.36
N SER A 25 3.58 -16.48 -3.51
CA SER A 25 3.00 -17.33 -2.47
C SER A 25 3.44 -16.91 -1.06
N SER A 26 4.72 -16.58 -0.91
CA SER A 26 5.32 -16.10 0.34
C SER A 26 5.31 -14.57 0.34
N TRP A 27 4.53 -13.98 1.23
CA TRP A 27 4.32 -12.53 1.26
C TRP A 27 5.00 -11.87 2.44
N THR A 28 5.81 -10.85 2.17
CA THR A 28 6.44 -10.00 3.19
C THR A 28 5.67 -8.70 3.28
N GLN A 29 5.22 -8.35 4.49
CA GLN A 29 4.60 -7.05 4.74
C GLN A 29 5.65 -5.94 4.67
N ILE A 30 5.33 -4.90 3.90
CA ILE A 30 6.14 -3.69 3.76
C ILE A 30 5.41 -2.46 4.32
N TYR A 31 4.08 -2.47 4.39
CA TYR A 31 3.30 -1.43 5.05
C TYR A 31 2.04 -2.02 5.67
N SER A 32 1.54 -1.39 6.73
CA SER A 32 0.22 -1.63 7.28
C SER A 32 -0.37 -0.37 7.92
N THR A 33 -1.68 -0.20 7.81
CA THR A 33 -2.44 0.80 8.55
C THR A 33 -3.78 0.22 8.99
N THR A 34 -4.35 0.83 10.03
CA THR A 34 -5.71 0.60 10.51
C THR A 34 -6.56 1.88 10.48
N SER A 35 -5.98 2.99 10.01
CA SER A 35 -6.59 4.32 9.99
C SER A 35 -6.51 4.99 8.62
N GLY A 36 -6.55 4.20 7.54
CA GLY A 36 -6.54 4.69 6.16
C GLY A 36 -7.68 5.67 5.90
N THR A 37 -7.38 6.73 5.16
CA THR A 37 -8.26 7.89 4.96
C THR A 37 -8.93 7.94 3.58
N GLY A 38 -8.64 6.98 2.70
CA GLY A 38 -9.09 6.99 1.31
C GLY A 38 -8.34 8.03 0.49
N GLY A 39 -8.97 8.50 -0.60
CA GLY A 39 -8.37 9.47 -1.51
C GLY A 39 -7.02 9.01 -2.06
N ILE A 40 -6.01 9.87 -2.04
CA ILE A 40 -4.67 9.56 -2.51
C ILE A 40 -3.80 9.12 -1.34
N ASN A 41 -3.15 7.96 -1.49
CA ASN A 41 -2.03 7.57 -0.63
C ASN A 41 -0.77 7.46 -1.47
N ASP A 42 0.16 8.39 -1.23
CA ASP A 42 1.43 8.49 -1.95
C ASP A 42 2.60 8.06 -1.06
N LEU A 43 3.02 6.80 -1.20
CA LEU A 43 3.83 6.11 -0.21
C LEU A 43 5.29 6.03 -0.66
N ASN A 44 6.14 6.84 -0.05
CA ASN A 44 7.57 6.77 -0.25
C ASN A 44 8.21 5.63 0.55
N VAL A 45 8.68 4.60 -0.14
CA VAL A 45 9.39 3.43 0.40
C VAL A 45 10.87 3.75 0.67
N THR A 46 11.11 4.85 1.36
CA THR A 46 12.36 5.18 2.06
C THR A 46 12.08 5.06 3.57
N GLY A 47 13.07 4.86 4.45
CA GLY A 47 12.82 4.43 5.85
C GLY A 47 12.37 5.53 6.85
N GLY A 48 11.40 5.22 7.74
CA GLY A 48 11.00 5.99 8.96
C GLY A 48 9.96 7.17 8.92
N THR A 49 8.66 6.87 9.19
CA THR A 49 7.43 7.69 9.54
C THR A 49 6.98 9.03 8.87
N GLY A 50 5.77 9.02 8.27
CA GLY A 50 4.55 9.83 8.55
C GLY A 50 4.10 11.01 7.63
N GLY A 51 2.96 10.88 6.89
CA GLY A 51 1.95 11.93 6.50
C GLY A 51 2.33 13.10 5.56
N THR A 52 1.68 13.54 4.48
CA THR A 52 0.41 13.28 3.74
C THR A 52 0.42 11.89 3.12
N GLU A 53 -0.04 10.95 3.95
CA GLU A 53 0.57 9.65 4.20
C GLU A 53 1.95 9.39 3.55
N ASN A 54 2.95 10.23 3.85
CA ASN A 54 4.37 9.90 3.72
C ASN A 54 4.65 8.68 4.61
N ILE A 55 4.40 7.47 4.14
CA ILE A 55 4.65 6.26 4.90
C ILE A 55 6.06 5.83 4.59
N THR A 56 6.92 6.07 5.54
CA THR A 56 8.32 5.74 5.37
C THR A 56 8.49 4.29 5.83
N VAL A 57 8.57 3.41 4.84
CA VAL A 57 8.65 1.96 4.97
C VAL A 57 10.10 1.53 5.20
N THR A 58 10.31 0.77 6.27
CA THR A 58 11.56 0.06 6.52
C THR A 58 11.41 -1.36 5.98
N VAL A 59 12.17 -1.69 4.92
CA VAL A 59 12.55 -3.04 4.43
C VAL A 59 11.90 -3.57 3.13
N ALA A 60 12.77 -4.23 2.35
CA ALA A 60 12.64 -5.02 1.10
C ALA A 60 12.29 -4.25 -0.20
N LYS A 61 13.32 -3.62 -0.79
CA LYS A 61 13.28 -2.92 -2.09
C LYS A 61 13.06 -3.82 -3.32
N THR A 62 12.96 -5.14 -3.13
CA THR A 62 12.98 -6.14 -4.21
C THR A 62 11.87 -7.19 -4.06
N GLY A 63 11.07 -7.33 -5.11
CA GLY A 63 9.99 -8.30 -5.22
C GLY A 63 9.50 -8.36 -6.66
N ARG A 64 9.01 -9.52 -7.10
CA ARG A 64 8.41 -9.69 -8.43
C ARG A 64 6.93 -9.37 -8.42
N TYR A 65 6.29 -9.55 -7.26
CA TYR A 65 4.87 -9.31 -7.05
C TYR A 65 4.68 -8.28 -5.95
N VAL A 66 3.69 -7.43 -6.14
CA VAL A 66 3.21 -6.46 -5.15
C VAL A 66 1.71 -6.68 -5.00
N ARG A 67 1.19 -6.63 -3.77
CA ARG A 67 -0.25 -6.62 -3.53
C ARG A 67 -0.63 -5.62 -2.45
N MET A 68 -1.86 -5.16 -2.54
CA MET A 68 -2.62 -4.61 -1.42
C MET A 68 -3.49 -5.73 -0.85
N ASN A 69 -3.51 -5.86 0.47
CA ASN A 69 -4.36 -6.77 1.20
C ASN A 69 -5.26 -5.98 2.16
N GLY A 70 -6.53 -5.78 1.80
CA GLY A 70 -7.49 -5.01 2.60
C GLY A 70 -8.12 -5.87 3.70
N THR A 71 -8.08 -5.40 4.94
CA THR A 71 -8.61 -6.13 6.12
C THR A 71 -9.80 -5.43 6.76
N ALA A 72 -10.00 -4.13 6.53
CA ALA A 72 -11.22 -3.42 6.90
C ALA A 72 -11.57 -2.35 5.86
N ARG A 73 -12.87 -2.23 5.58
CA ARG A 73 -13.45 -1.31 4.59
C ARG A 73 -14.36 -0.29 5.25
N THR A 74 -14.51 0.87 4.63
CA THR A 74 -15.38 1.93 5.16
C THR A 74 -16.87 1.76 4.84
N THR A 75 -17.23 0.88 3.89
CA THR A 75 -18.64 0.64 3.50
C THR A 75 -18.99 -0.84 3.52
N GLY A 76 -20.26 -1.19 3.26
CA GLY A 76 -20.69 -2.56 3.02
C GLY A 76 -20.25 -3.13 1.66
N TYR A 77 -19.82 -2.28 0.72
CA TYR A 77 -19.37 -2.67 -0.63
C TYR A 77 -17.92 -3.16 -0.65
N GLY A 78 -17.46 -3.68 -1.79
CA GLY A 78 -16.05 -4.05 -1.99
C GLY A 78 -15.10 -2.84 -1.94
N TYR A 79 -13.79 -3.12 -1.95
CA TYR A 79 -12.76 -2.09 -2.06
C TYR A 79 -12.76 -1.46 -3.46
N SER A 80 -12.66 -0.13 -3.53
CA SER A 80 -12.62 0.62 -4.81
C SER A 80 -11.31 1.40 -4.96
N LEU A 81 -10.44 0.90 -5.84
CA LEU A 81 -9.20 1.55 -6.27
C LEU A 81 -9.35 2.03 -7.72
N TRP A 82 -9.12 3.31 -7.95
CA TRP A 82 -8.93 3.87 -9.29
C TRP A 82 -7.53 3.64 -9.83
N GLY A 83 -6.52 3.58 -8.94
CA GLY A 83 -5.12 3.44 -9.35
C GLY A 83 -4.30 2.68 -8.33
N PHE A 84 -3.43 1.82 -8.85
CA PHE A 84 -2.35 1.18 -8.11
C PHE A 84 -1.10 1.29 -8.97
N GLU A 85 -0.17 2.13 -8.55
CA GLU A 85 1.06 2.38 -9.29
C GLU A 85 2.27 2.02 -8.42
N VAL A 86 3.26 1.36 -9.03
CA VAL A 86 4.49 0.93 -8.38
C VAL A 86 5.66 1.51 -9.14
N TYR A 87 6.49 2.27 -8.43
CA TYR A 87 7.66 2.93 -8.97
C TYR A 87 8.94 2.25 -8.48
N GLY A 88 9.92 2.18 -9.37
CA GLY A 88 11.22 1.58 -9.13
C GLY A 88 12.34 2.61 -9.23
N ILE A 89 13.43 2.34 -8.52
CA ILE A 89 14.68 3.08 -8.63
C ILE A 89 15.39 2.64 -9.91
N LYS A 90 15.96 3.59 -10.65
CA LYS A 90 16.87 3.30 -11.76
C LYS A 90 18.27 2.98 -11.24
#